data_AF-A0A917C9K2-F1
#
_entry.id   AF-A0A917C9K2-F1
#
_cell.length_a   1.000
_cell.length_b   1.000
_cell.length_c   1.000
_cell.angle_alpha   90.00
_cell.angle_beta   90.00
_cell.angle_gamma   90.00
#
_symmetry.space_group_name_H-M   'P 1'
#
loop_
_entity.id
_entity.type
_entity.pdbx_description
1 polymer ?
#
loop_
_entity_poly.entity_id
_entity_poly.type
_entity_poly.pdbx_seq_one_letter_code
_entity_poly.pdbx_strand_id
1 'polypeptide(L)'
;MDKDIFFAQFGHLAQGPGGIKKLRDLILQLAVQGKLVEQDPNDETVDLLLDQIEAYRDDLVREKKIRKSKPFLEVMEDEAYFAIPTTWKWCRFGELGDWGAGATPNRKQSTFYGGSTPWFKSGELTGGVVGPVP
;
A
#
# COMPACT_ATOMS: atom_id res chain seq x y z
N MET A 1 -20.42 -9.47 5.82
CA MET A 1 -21.43 -9.01 6.80
C MET A 1 -22.45 -8.25 6.00
N ASP A 2 -23.71 -8.64 6.13
CA ASP A 2 -24.81 -7.93 5.48
C ASP A 2 -24.89 -6.49 6.01
N LYS A 3 -24.99 -5.51 5.11
CA LYS A 3 -25.06 -4.07 5.43
C LYS A 3 -26.22 -3.79 6.38
N ASP A 4 -27.34 -4.48 6.21
CA ASP A 4 -28.54 -4.29 7.00
C ASP A 4 -28.37 -4.83 8.42
N ILE A 5 -27.69 -5.98 8.55
CA ILE A 5 -27.33 -6.55 9.87
C ILE A 5 -26.35 -5.64 10.60
N PHE A 6 -25.38 -5.06 9.89
CA PHE A 6 -24.40 -4.15 10.48
C PHE A 6 -25.07 -2.90 11.08
N PHE A 7 -25.95 -2.23 10.32
CA PHE A 7 -26.62 -1.03 10.81
C PHE A 7 -27.63 -1.33 11.92
N ALA A 8 -28.32 -2.48 11.87
CA ALA A 8 -29.22 -2.91 12.93
C ALA A 8 -28.49 -3.14 14.27
N GLN A 9 -27.25 -3.63 14.23
CA GLN A 9 -26.45 -3.91 15.43
C GLN A 9 -25.51 -2.75 15.81
N PHE A 10 -25.43 -1.70 15.00
CA PHE A 10 -24.49 -0.59 15.15
C PHE A 10 -24.57 0.08 16.53
N GLY A 11 -25.78 0.33 17.04
CA GLY A 11 -25.99 0.94 18.35
C GLY A 11 -25.39 0.10 19.48
N HIS A 12 -25.59 -1.22 19.44
CA HIS A 12 -25.02 -2.15 20.43
C HIS A 12 -23.49 -2.25 20.33
N LEU A 13 -22.96 -2.24 19.10
CA LEU A 13 -21.52 -2.27 18.84
C LEU A 13 -20.83 -0.99 19.32
N ALA A 14 -21.45 0.18 19.17
CA ALA A 14 -20.88 1.46 19.57
C ALA A 14 -21.00 1.72 21.09
N GLN A 15 -22.08 1.28 21.73
CA GLN A 15 -22.38 1.58 23.15
C GLN A 15 -21.77 0.58 24.15
N GLY A 16 -21.28 -0.58 23.69
CA GLY A 16 -20.61 -1.56 24.56
C GLY A 16 -19.21 -1.12 25.01
N PRO A 17 -18.64 -1.72 26.07
CA PRO A 17 -17.26 -1.44 26.51
C PRO A 17 -16.26 -1.69 25.38
N GLY A 18 -15.46 -0.68 25.04
CA GLY A 18 -14.53 -0.74 23.91
C GLY A 18 -15.19 -0.69 22.53
N GLY A 19 -16.48 -0.38 22.45
CA GLY A 19 -17.27 -0.37 21.22
C GLY A 19 -16.70 0.53 20.13
N ILE A 20 -16.27 1.75 20.49
CA ILE A 20 -15.62 2.68 19.56
C ILE A 20 -14.35 2.07 18.94
N LYS A 21 -13.52 1.37 19.73
CA LYS A 21 -12.31 0.73 19.22
C LYS A 21 -12.67 -0.37 18.21
N LYS A 22 -13.59 -1.26 18.58
CA LYS A 22 -14.06 -2.35 17.70
C LYS A 22 -14.66 -1.82 16.39
N LEU A 23 -15.40 -0.72 16.48
CA LEU A 23 -15.96 -0.06 15.30
C LEU A 23 -14.86 0.47 14.37
N ARG A 24 -13.82 1.12 14.91
CA ARG A 24 -12.66 1.57 14.12
C ARG A 24 -11.95 0.40 13.46
N ASP A 25 -11.68 -0.66 14.21
CA ASP A 25 -11.03 -1.86 13.68
C ASP A 25 -11.84 -2.48 12.53
N LEU A 26 -13.17 -2.54 12.67
CA LEU A 26 -14.07 -3.04 11.63
C LEU A 26 -14.08 -2.13 10.38
N ILE A 27 -14.15 -0.81 10.55
CA ILE A 27 -14.09 0.14 9.43
C ILE A 27 -12.76 -0.02 8.68
N LEU A 28 -11.64 -0.13 9.40
CA LEU A 28 -10.33 -0.35 8.78
C LEU A 28 -10.28 -1.67 8.02
N GLN A 29 -10.84 -2.74 8.58
CA GLN A 29 -10.92 -4.03 7.89
C GLN A 29 -11.76 -3.92 6.61
N LEU A 30 -12.91 -3.25 6.66
CA LEU A 30 -13.74 -3.02 5.46
C LEU A 30 -13.00 -2.16 4.42
N ALA A 31 -12.19 -1.18 4.86
CA ALA A 31 -11.38 -0.34 3.98
C ALA A 31 -10.36 -1.17 3.20
N VAL A 32 -9.60 -2.00 3.92
CA VAL A 32 -8.56 -2.88 3.35
C VAL A 32 -9.16 -3.94 2.41
N GLN A 33 -10.44 -4.30 2.62
CA GLN A 33 -11.17 -5.19 1.73
C GLN A 33 -11.86 -4.49 0.54
N GLY A 34 -11.76 -3.16 0.40
CA GLY A 34 -12.45 -2.41 -0.65
C GLY A 34 -13.98 -2.40 -0.50
N LYS A 35 -14.51 -2.51 0.72
CA LYS A 35 -15.96 -2.64 1.01
C LYS A 35 -16.59 -1.40 1.63
N LEU A 36 -15.86 -0.30 1.71
CA LEU A 36 -16.39 0.96 2.27
C LEU A 36 -17.22 1.77 1.26
N VAL A 37 -17.06 1.50 -0.03
CA VAL A 37 -17.76 2.17 -1.11
C VAL A 37 -18.28 1.13 -2.11
N GLU A 38 -19.35 1.49 -2.82
CA GLU A 38 -19.85 0.69 -3.93
C GLU A 38 -18.77 0.55 -5.00
N GLN A 39 -18.61 -0.66 -5.53
CA GLN A 39 -17.60 -0.97 -6.54
C GLN A 39 -18.23 -0.81 -7.93
N ASP A 40 -17.61 -0.03 -8.80
CA ASP A 40 -18.02 0.06 -10.20
C ASP A 40 -17.33 -1.07 -11.00
N PRO A 41 -18.08 -1.99 -11.63
CA PRO A 41 -17.47 -3.02 -12.47
C PRO A 41 -16.74 -2.45 -13.70
N ASN A 42 -16.95 -1.18 -14.05
CA ASN A 42 -16.27 -0.48 -15.13
C ASN A 42 -15.01 0.28 -14.67
N ASP A 43 -14.69 0.26 -13.37
CA ASP A 43 -13.43 0.84 -12.89
C ASP A 43 -12.23 0.12 -13.53
N GLU A 44 -11.15 0.88 -13.74
CA GLU A 44 -9.92 0.35 -14.32
C GLU A 44 -9.34 -0.78 -13.44
N THR A 45 -9.03 -1.91 -14.05
CA THR A 45 -8.43 -3.06 -13.36
C THR A 45 -6.96 -2.80 -13.09
N VAL A 46 -6.47 -3.22 -11.92
CA VAL A 46 -5.05 -3.13 -11.53
C VAL A 46 -4.12 -3.84 -12.53
N ASP A 47 -4.60 -4.84 -13.27
CA ASP A 47 -3.83 -5.49 -14.35
C ASP A 47 -3.26 -4.49 -15.35
N LEU A 48 -4.06 -3.51 -15.78
CA LEU A 48 -3.61 -2.49 -16.74
C LEU A 48 -2.47 -1.63 -16.18
N LEU A 49 -2.53 -1.31 -14.89
CA LEU A 49 -1.47 -0.58 -14.21
C LEU A 49 -0.18 -1.42 -14.07
N LEU A 50 -0.32 -2.72 -13.77
CA LEU A 50 0.83 -3.62 -13.68
C LEU A 50 1.52 -3.80 -15.04
N ASP A 51 0.75 -3.93 -16.13
CA ASP A 51 1.27 -3.98 -17.50
C ASP A 51 2.04 -2.71 -17.85
N GLN A 52 1.52 -1.54 -17.46
CA GLN A 52 2.21 -0.25 -17.63
C GLN A 52 3.53 -0.19 -16.84
N ILE A 53 3.54 -0.67 -15.60
CA ILE A 53 4.74 -0.72 -14.76
C ILE A 53 5.79 -1.66 -15.37
N GLU A 54 5.38 -2.82 -15.89
CA GLU A 54 6.28 -3.78 -16.54
C GLU A 54 6.88 -3.19 -17.83
N ALA A 55 6.06 -2.58 -18.68
CA ALA A 55 6.52 -1.91 -19.90
C ALA A 55 7.53 -0.80 -19.59
N TYR A 56 7.24 0.04 -18.58
CA TYR A 56 8.15 1.09 -18.14
C TYR A 56 9.47 0.51 -17.59
N ARG A 57 9.41 -0.59 -16.86
CA ARG A 57 10.60 -1.29 -16.35
C ARG A 57 11.46 -1.83 -17.50
N ASP A 58 10.84 -2.40 -18.52
CA ASP A 58 11.53 -2.91 -19.71
C ASP A 58 12.24 -1.80 -20.50
N ASP A 59 11.64 -0.62 -20.59
CA ASP A 59 12.27 0.57 -21.17
C ASP A 59 13.51 0.97 -20.36
N LEU A 60 13.42 1.02 -19.02
CA LEU A 60 14.57 1.33 -18.16
C LEU A 60 15.69 0.29 -18.27
N VAL A 61 15.37 -0.99 -18.46
CA VAL A 61 16.35 -2.05 -18.71
C VAL A 61 17.03 -1.86 -20.08
N ARG A 62 16.25 -1.51 -21.11
CA ARG A 62 16.77 -1.22 -22.47
C ARG A 62 17.74 -0.04 -22.46
N GLU A 63 17.41 0.99 -21.68
CA GLU A 63 18.25 2.15 -21.44
C GLU A 63 19.42 1.90 -20.48
N LYS A 64 19.53 0.68 -19.91
CA LYS A 64 20.56 0.27 -18.93
C LYS A 64 20.57 1.11 -17.64
N LYS A 65 19.43 1.73 -17.29
CA LYS A 65 19.25 2.47 -16.03
C LYS A 65 19.07 1.53 -14.85
N ILE A 66 18.49 0.36 -15.08
CA ILE A 66 18.31 -0.70 -14.07
C ILE A 66 18.72 -2.06 -14.63
N ARG A 67 18.94 -3.03 -13.74
CA ARG A 67 19.17 -4.43 -14.11
C ARG A 67 17.83 -5.15 -14.29
N LYS A 68 17.78 -6.10 -15.24
CA LYS A 68 16.62 -6.97 -15.40
C LYS A 68 16.38 -7.79 -14.13
N SER A 69 15.19 -7.68 -13.55
CA SER A 69 14.78 -8.51 -12.42
C SER A 69 14.40 -9.92 -12.87
N LYS A 70 14.45 -10.88 -11.94
CA LYS A 70 13.79 -12.18 -12.15
C LYS A 70 12.28 -11.96 -12.25
N PRO A 71 11.55 -12.80 -13.01
CA PRO A 71 10.09 -12.76 -13.00
C PRO A 71 9.57 -13.02 -11.58
N PHE A 72 8.49 -12.34 -11.22
CA PHE A 72 7.82 -12.56 -9.95
C PHE A 72 6.93 -13.79 -10.07
N LEU A 73 6.78 -14.52 -8.96
CA LEU A 73 5.82 -15.61 -8.90
C LEU A 73 4.43 -15.02 -8.83
N GLU A 74 3.51 -15.57 -9.61
CA GLU A 74 2.09 -15.25 -9.49
C GLU A 74 1.62 -15.49 -8.05
N VAL A 75 0.63 -14.70 -7.62
CA VAL A 75 -0.03 -14.91 -6.34
C VAL A 75 -1.11 -15.97 -6.54
N MET A 76 -0.96 -17.11 -5.86
CA MET A 76 -1.92 -18.20 -5.94
C MET A 76 -3.20 -17.87 -5.15
N GLU A 77 -4.33 -18.47 -5.52
CA GLU A 77 -5.63 -18.19 -4.89
C GLU A 77 -5.65 -18.55 -3.39
N ASP A 78 -4.90 -19.58 -2.98
CA ASP A 78 -4.75 -20.01 -1.58
C ASP A 78 -3.84 -19.08 -0.74
N GLU A 79 -3.11 -18.17 -1.38
CA GLU A 79 -2.35 -17.12 -0.70
C GLU A 79 -3.22 -15.89 -0.35
N ALA A 80 -4.44 -15.80 -0.91
CA ALA A 80 -5.32 -14.67 -0.67
C ALA A 80 -5.88 -14.68 0.75
N TYR A 81 -5.63 -13.63 1.52
CA TYR A 81 -6.13 -13.50 2.89
C TYR A 81 -7.66 -13.30 2.96
N PHE A 82 -8.23 -12.69 1.92
CA PHE A 82 -9.66 -12.38 1.81
C PHE A 82 -10.04 -12.05 0.37
N ALA A 83 -11.34 -12.11 0.07
CA ALA A 83 -11.89 -11.63 -1.19
C ALA A 83 -11.77 -10.10 -1.31
N ILE A 84 -11.23 -9.65 -2.44
CA ILE A 84 -11.07 -8.26 -2.86
C ILE A 84 -12.03 -7.93 -4.01
N PRO A 85 -12.26 -6.64 -4.34
CA PRO A 85 -13.00 -6.26 -5.54
C PRO A 85 -12.39 -6.87 -6.81
N THR A 86 -13.21 -7.11 -7.83
CA THR A 86 -12.76 -7.72 -9.10
C THR A 86 -11.81 -6.83 -9.89
N THR A 87 -11.81 -5.54 -9.61
CA THR A 87 -10.89 -4.56 -10.21
C THR A 87 -9.54 -4.51 -9.49
N TRP A 88 -9.43 -5.12 -8.32
CA TRP A 88 -8.19 -5.23 -7.55
C TRP A 88 -7.50 -6.57 -7.84
N LYS A 89 -6.18 -6.60 -7.67
CA LYS A 89 -5.37 -7.80 -7.84
C LYS A 89 -4.34 -7.91 -6.73
N TRP A 90 -4.20 -9.11 -6.17
CA TRP A 90 -3.04 -9.42 -5.35
C TRP A 90 -1.80 -9.50 -6.24
N CYS A 91 -0.78 -8.71 -5.92
CA CYS A 91 0.52 -8.74 -6.58
C CYS A 91 1.63 -8.89 -5.54
N ARG A 92 2.78 -9.38 -5.98
CA ARG A 92 4.01 -9.30 -5.18
C ARG A 92 4.38 -7.84 -5.08
N PHE A 93 4.81 -7.43 -3.87
CA PHE A 93 5.37 -6.09 -3.66
C PHE A 93 6.39 -5.76 -4.77
N GLY A 94 7.18 -6.79 -5.15
CA GLY A 94 7.99 -6.99 -6.37
C GLY A 94 7.66 -6.14 -7.60
N GLU A 95 6.39 -6.18 -7.92
CA GLU A 95 5.87 -5.72 -9.18
C GLU A 95 5.69 -4.19 -9.16
N LEU A 96 5.46 -3.60 -7.99
CA LEU A 96 5.16 -2.18 -7.84
C LEU A 96 6.39 -1.27 -7.88
N GLY A 97 7.57 -1.78 -7.55
CA GLY A 97 8.77 -0.94 -7.48
C GLY A 97 10.03 -1.69 -7.04
N ASP A 98 11.06 -0.93 -6.69
CA ASP A 98 12.27 -1.45 -6.05
C ASP A 98 12.29 -0.99 -4.60
N TRP A 99 12.70 -1.88 -3.70
CA TRP A 99 12.93 -1.56 -2.28
C TRP A 99 14.29 -2.06 -1.86
N GLY A 100 14.91 -1.25 -1.01
CA GLY A 100 16.15 -1.59 -0.36
C GLY A 100 16.16 -1.08 1.05
N ALA A 101 17.13 -1.55 1.82
CA ALA A 101 17.46 -0.91 3.08
C ALA A 101 17.94 0.53 2.81
N GLY A 102 17.49 1.46 3.65
CA GLY A 102 18.04 2.82 3.64
C GLY A 102 19.54 2.80 3.96
N ALA A 103 20.27 3.78 3.41
CA ALA A 103 21.67 4.02 3.73
C ALA A 103 21.87 5.47 4.12
N THR A 104 22.93 5.76 4.89
CA THR A 104 23.33 7.15 5.12
C THR A 104 23.73 7.76 3.77
N PRO A 105 23.12 8.89 3.36
CA PRO A 105 23.49 9.55 2.12
C PRO A 105 24.97 9.89 2.10
N ASN A 106 25.55 9.97 0.90
CA ASN A 106 26.96 10.29 0.77
C ASN A 106 27.24 11.71 1.26
N ARG A 107 27.97 11.85 2.38
CA ARG A 107 28.35 13.15 2.97
C ARG A 107 29.10 14.09 2.02
N LYS A 108 29.71 13.54 0.96
CA LYS A 108 30.42 14.34 -0.06
C LYS A 108 29.48 15.00 -1.07
N GLN A 109 28.24 14.52 -1.17
CA GLN A 109 27.25 15.06 -2.08
C GLN A 109 26.38 16.08 -1.32
N SER A 110 26.82 17.34 -1.35
CA SER A 110 26.19 18.44 -0.62
C SER A 110 24.72 18.67 -1.01
N THR A 111 24.30 18.28 -2.22
CA THR A 111 22.90 18.37 -2.67
C THR A 111 21.93 17.50 -1.87
N PHE A 112 22.43 16.51 -1.12
CA PHE A 112 21.60 15.74 -0.19
C PHE A 112 21.38 16.43 1.16
N TYR A 113 22.08 17.52 1.46
CA TYR A 113 22.04 18.19 2.76
C TYR A 113 21.62 19.66 2.59
N GLY A 114 20.80 20.17 3.52
CA GLY A 114 20.31 21.56 3.49
C GLY A 114 19.33 21.88 2.35
N GLY A 115 18.79 20.87 1.67
CA GLY A 115 17.70 21.02 0.69
C GLY A 115 16.31 20.88 1.30
N SER A 116 15.29 20.77 0.45
CA SER A 116 13.90 20.55 0.86
C SER A 116 13.54 19.09 1.13
N THR A 117 14.45 18.15 0.85
CA THR A 117 14.22 16.71 1.06
C THR A 117 14.42 16.36 2.54
N PRO A 118 13.35 15.97 3.27
CA PRO A 118 13.49 15.54 4.66
C PRO A 118 14.17 14.17 4.72
N TRP A 119 15.06 14.00 5.71
CA TRP A 119 15.64 12.71 6.07
C TRP A 119 14.99 12.20 7.36
N PHE A 120 15.14 10.92 7.66
CA PHE A 120 14.82 10.41 8.98
C PHE A 120 15.61 9.13 9.21
N LYS A 121 15.92 8.86 10.48
CA LYS A 121 16.47 7.59 10.94
C LYS A 121 15.32 6.69 11.36
N SER A 122 15.51 5.38 11.31
CA SER A 122 14.50 4.42 11.77
C SER A 122 14.07 4.68 13.23
N GLY A 123 14.96 5.19 14.08
CA GLY A 123 14.65 5.56 15.47
C GLY A 123 13.84 6.86 15.65
N GLU A 124 13.68 7.66 14.59
CA GLU A 124 12.88 8.90 14.60
C GLU A 124 11.42 8.62 14.19
N LEU A 125 11.11 7.39 13.75
CA LEU A 125 9.77 6.95 13.38
C LEU A 125 8.95 6.62 14.64
N THR A 126 8.34 7.65 15.23
CA THR A 126 7.53 7.53 16.47
C THR A 126 6.01 7.46 16.21
N GLY A 127 5.59 7.25 14.95
CA GLY A 127 4.18 7.22 14.56
C GLY A 127 3.54 8.61 14.41
N GLY A 128 4.34 9.68 14.40
CA GLY A 128 3.92 11.05 14.12
C GLY A 128 4.29 11.55 12.71
N VAL A 129 4.01 12.82 12.42
CA VAL A 129 4.43 13.48 11.18
C VAL A 129 5.96 13.60 11.20
N VAL A 130 6.62 13.09 10.16
CA VAL A 130 8.07 13.27 9.97
C VAL A 130 8.33 14.74 9.65
N GLY A 131 8.96 15.45 10.59
CA GLY A 131 9.36 16.85 10.43
C GLY A 131 10.66 16.99 9.62
N PRO A 132 11.01 18.22 9.17
CA PRO A 132 12.30 18.48 8.56
C PRO A 132 13.44 18.20 9.55
N VAL A 133 14.54 17.63 9.05
CA VAL A 133 15.75 17.35 9.84
C VAL A 133 16.52 18.66 10.03
N PRO A 134 17.05 18.94 11.24
CA PRO A 134 17.97 20.06 11.45
C PRO A 134 19.29 19.92 10.69
#